data_AF-A0A941ELV1-F1
#
_entry.id   AF-A0A941ELV1-F1
#
_cell.length_a   1.000
_cell.length_b   1.000
_cell.length_c   1.000
_cell.angle_alpha   90.00
_cell.angle_beta   90.00
_cell.angle_gamma   90.00
#
_symmetry.space_group_name_H-M   'P 1'
#
loop_
_entity.id
_entity.type
_entity.pdbx_description
1 polymer ?
#
loop_
_entity_poly.entity_id
_entity_poly.type
_entity_poly.pdbx_seq_one_letter_code
_entity_poly.pdbx_strand_id
1 'polypeptide(L)'
;MSTTTLGRRRQADSWLPYPDTDAGVRLYCLPHAGGSASAFRPWIGHLPGVAVRPVQPPGRDTRLGDAPHTDMAALTAELAEVILADAEDRPYAVYGHSLGALVAFEVLRTIDRIGGPGPAHLLISGCRAPHLPASGTGVRLERDMSQDRIVAWLRGLGGTPEAFLSDPRALAMILAPIRADLVVKNSYRYDPAPPLEVPITALASTDDPQADAASVGAWRELTVGRCATHTLPGGHFAVFEQAEATLQIIHRALRP
;
A
#
# COMPACT_ATOMS: atom_id res chain seq x y z
N MET A 1 15.06 -9.72 -28.28
CA MET A 1 14.78 -9.21 -26.92
C MET A 1 16.01 -9.45 -26.07
N SER A 2 16.61 -8.40 -25.51
CA SER A 2 17.89 -8.48 -24.79
C SER A 2 17.73 -9.19 -23.44
N THR A 3 18.79 -9.86 -22.95
CA THR A 3 18.81 -10.63 -21.69
C THR A 3 18.36 -9.80 -20.49
N THR A 4 18.63 -8.49 -20.52
CA THR A 4 18.22 -7.50 -19.50
C THR A 4 16.70 -7.27 -19.47
N THR A 5 16.02 -7.28 -20.61
CA THR A 5 14.57 -7.09 -20.70
C THR A 5 13.81 -8.32 -20.17
N LEU A 6 14.36 -9.52 -20.39
CA LEU A 6 13.79 -10.77 -19.90
C LEU A 6 13.94 -10.90 -18.37
N GLY A 7 15.06 -10.43 -17.82
CA GLY A 7 15.29 -10.38 -16.36
C GLY A 7 14.34 -9.42 -15.64
N ARG A 8 14.13 -8.22 -16.18
CA ARG A 8 13.20 -7.23 -15.61
C ARG A 8 11.74 -7.70 -15.63
N ARG A 9 11.31 -8.35 -16.71
CA ARG A 9 9.94 -8.93 -16.78
C ARG A 9 9.75 -10.06 -15.77
N ARG A 10 10.72 -10.97 -15.62
CA ARG A 10 10.66 -12.02 -14.58
C ARG A 10 10.61 -11.47 -13.16
N GLN A 11 11.31 -10.37 -12.90
CA GLN A 11 11.23 -9.67 -11.61
C GLN A 11 9.83 -9.09 -11.40
N ALA A 12 9.27 -8.38 -12.39
CA ALA A 12 7.92 -7.84 -12.31
C ALA A 12 6.84 -8.92 -12.10
N ASP A 13 6.96 -10.07 -12.78
CA ASP A 13 6.03 -11.20 -12.64
C ASP A 13 5.98 -11.73 -11.18
N SER A 14 7.10 -11.69 -10.46
CA SER A 14 7.14 -12.11 -9.05
C SER A 14 6.38 -11.14 -8.13
N TRP A 15 6.40 -9.84 -8.44
CA TRP A 15 5.70 -8.80 -7.69
C TRP A 15 4.21 -8.71 -8.04
N LEU A 16 3.77 -9.24 -9.19
CA LEU A 16 2.40 -9.12 -9.71
C LEU A 16 1.81 -10.51 -10.03
N PRO A 17 1.42 -11.31 -9.01
CA PRO A 17 1.09 -12.73 -9.18
C PRO A 17 -0.27 -12.98 -9.84
N TYR A 18 -1.06 -11.94 -10.09
CA TYR A 18 -2.39 -12.03 -10.70
C TYR A 18 -2.35 -11.57 -12.17
N PRO A 19 -3.19 -12.15 -13.05
CA PRO A 19 -3.24 -11.74 -14.44
C PRO A 19 -3.73 -10.30 -14.59
N ASP A 20 -3.25 -9.63 -15.63
CA ASP A 20 -3.84 -8.37 -16.09
C ASP A 20 -5.19 -8.69 -16.77
N THR A 21 -6.27 -8.07 -16.29
CA THR A 21 -7.66 -8.49 -16.62
C THR A 21 -8.45 -7.44 -17.39
N ASP A 22 -7.90 -6.24 -17.59
CA ASP A 22 -8.57 -5.13 -18.28
C ASP A 22 -7.53 -4.34 -19.11
N ALA A 23 -7.96 -3.66 -20.17
CA ALA A 23 -7.07 -2.86 -21.02
C ALA A 23 -6.92 -1.40 -20.57
N GLY A 24 -7.72 -0.94 -19.60
CA GLY A 24 -7.73 0.43 -19.10
C GLY A 24 -6.60 0.75 -18.10
N VAL A 25 -6.89 1.59 -17.10
CA VAL A 25 -5.89 2.07 -16.13
C VAL A 25 -5.39 0.92 -15.27
N ARG A 26 -4.07 0.77 -15.10
CA ARG A 26 -3.50 -0.19 -14.14
C ARG A 26 -3.50 0.39 -12.74
N LEU A 27 -4.18 -0.25 -11.80
CA LEU A 27 -4.20 0.15 -10.39
C LEU A 27 -3.30 -0.78 -9.57
N TYR A 28 -2.10 -0.32 -9.24
CA TYR A 28 -1.18 -1.08 -8.38
C TYR A 28 -1.61 -0.98 -6.92
N CYS A 29 -2.00 -2.09 -6.31
CA CYS A 29 -2.52 -2.11 -4.94
C CYS A 29 -1.46 -2.63 -3.95
N LEU A 30 -0.98 -1.73 -3.09
CA LEU A 30 0.07 -2.01 -2.10
C LEU A 30 -0.56 -2.34 -0.73
N PRO A 31 -0.25 -3.50 -0.15
CA PRO A 31 -0.88 -3.96 1.07
C PRO A 31 -0.37 -3.24 2.32
N HIS A 32 -1.10 -3.39 3.41
CA HIS A 32 -0.67 -3.03 4.76
C HIS A 32 0.46 -3.94 5.26
N ALA A 33 1.05 -3.60 6.41
CA ALA A 33 2.10 -4.40 7.04
C ALA A 33 1.62 -5.84 7.30
N GLY A 34 2.39 -6.83 6.84
CA GLY A 34 2.04 -8.24 6.90
C GLY A 34 1.06 -8.73 5.82
N GLY A 35 0.38 -7.82 5.12
CA GLY A 35 -0.56 -8.17 4.06
C GLY A 35 0.12 -8.60 2.76
N SER A 36 -0.50 -9.51 2.01
CA SER A 36 -0.05 -9.95 0.68
C SER A 36 -0.93 -9.39 -0.43
N ALA A 37 -0.58 -9.72 -1.68
CA ALA A 37 -1.39 -9.40 -2.86
C ALA A 37 -2.82 -9.95 -2.76
N SER A 38 -3.02 -11.03 -1.99
CA SER A 38 -4.34 -11.65 -1.80
C SER A 38 -5.37 -10.73 -1.15
N ALA A 39 -4.96 -9.71 -0.38
CA ALA A 39 -5.85 -8.72 0.21
C ALA A 39 -6.70 -7.96 -0.82
N PHE A 40 -6.19 -7.82 -2.05
CA PHE A 40 -6.88 -7.12 -3.15
C PHE A 40 -7.45 -8.07 -4.20
N ARG A 41 -7.30 -9.39 -4.04
CA ARG A 41 -7.91 -10.37 -4.94
C ARG A 41 -9.42 -10.17 -5.11
N PRO A 42 -10.21 -9.85 -4.05
CA PRO A 42 -11.65 -9.59 -4.21
C PRO A 42 -12.00 -8.36 -5.06
N TRP A 43 -11.03 -7.50 -5.41
CA TRP A 43 -11.28 -6.30 -6.21
C TRP A 43 -11.12 -6.55 -7.72
N ILE A 44 -10.43 -7.64 -8.10
CA ILE A 44 -10.18 -7.99 -9.49
C ILE A 44 -11.51 -8.25 -10.20
N GLY A 45 -11.73 -7.59 -11.35
CA GLY A 45 -12.95 -7.73 -12.14
C GLY A 45 -14.15 -6.92 -11.64
N HIS A 46 -13.99 -6.13 -10.56
CA HIS A 46 -15.06 -5.30 -10.00
C HIS A 46 -14.90 -3.78 -10.26
N LEU A 47 -13.89 -3.39 -11.04
CA LEU A 47 -13.67 -2.01 -11.49
C LEU A 47 -13.59 -1.98 -13.02
N PRO A 48 -14.70 -1.71 -13.74
CA PRO A 48 -14.68 -1.64 -15.20
C PRO A 48 -13.70 -0.58 -15.70
N GLY A 49 -12.86 -0.93 -16.69
CA GLY A 49 -11.86 -0.01 -17.24
C GLY A 49 -10.63 0.18 -16.35
N VAL A 50 -10.49 -0.62 -15.29
CA VAL A 50 -9.35 -0.61 -14.38
C VAL A 50 -8.82 -2.03 -14.20
N ALA A 51 -7.57 -2.25 -14.58
CA ALA A 51 -6.84 -3.47 -14.29
C ALA A 51 -6.28 -3.39 -12.86
N VAL A 52 -6.90 -4.09 -11.92
CA VAL A 52 -6.38 -4.22 -10.55
C VAL A 52 -5.12 -5.07 -10.59
N ARG A 53 -3.99 -4.52 -10.14
CA ARG A 53 -2.67 -5.16 -10.08
C ARG A 53 -2.22 -5.28 -8.61
N PRO A 54 -2.64 -6.33 -7.87
CA PRO A 54 -2.20 -6.51 -6.49
C PRO A 54 -0.70 -6.77 -6.40
N VAL A 55 -0.01 -6.00 -5.56
CA VAL A 55 1.44 -6.10 -5.37
C VAL A 55 1.75 -7.16 -4.31
N GLN A 56 2.71 -8.03 -4.60
CA GLN A 56 3.20 -9.10 -3.74
C GLN A 56 4.61 -8.78 -3.23
N PRO A 57 4.74 -8.20 -2.03
CA PRO A 57 6.05 -7.92 -1.50
C PRO A 57 6.72 -9.21 -0.97
N PRO A 58 8.06 -9.23 -0.87
CA PRO A 58 8.80 -10.42 -0.46
C PRO A 58 8.53 -10.84 0.99
N GLY A 59 8.84 -12.10 1.30
CA GLY A 59 8.71 -12.69 2.63
C GLY A 59 7.31 -13.18 2.99
N ARG A 60 6.39 -13.25 2.02
CA ARG A 60 5.01 -13.69 2.22
C ARG A 60 4.40 -14.32 0.99
N ASP A 61 3.46 -15.24 1.19
CA ASP A 61 2.66 -15.89 0.15
C ASP A 61 3.55 -16.56 -0.93
N THR A 62 3.29 -16.32 -2.22
CA THR A 62 4.11 -16.82 -3.34
C THR A 62 5.59 -16.42 -3.29
N ARG A 63 5.96 -15.47 -2.43
CA ARG A 63 7.33 -15.01 -2.19
C ARG A 63 7.81 -15.28 -0.75
N LEU A 64 7.28 -16.29 -0.08
CA LEU A 64 7.63 -16.62 1.31
C LEU A 64 9.13 -16.89 1.52
N GLY A 65 9.81 -17.45 0.51
CA GLY A 65 11.26 -17.72 0.56
C GLY A 65 12.15 -16.50 0.34
N ASP A 66 11.59 -15.37 -0.10
CA ASP A 66 12.36 -14.17 -0.42
C ASP A 66 12.60 -13.34 0.85
N ALA A 67 13.77 -12.72 0.97
CA ALA A 67 14.06 -11.83 2.09
C ALA A 67 13.18 -10.56 2.02
N PRO A 68 12.43 -10.22 3.09
CA PRO A 68 11.61 -9.02 3.10
C PRO A 68 12.49 -7.75 3.14
N HIS A 69 12.03 -6.66 2.52
CA HIS A 69 12.69 -5.37 2.66
C HIS A 69 12.57 -4.84 4.09
N THR A 70 13.63 -4.19 4.57
CA THR A 70 13.66 -3.49 5.86
C THR A 70 14.01 -2.01 5.72
N ASP A 71 14.05 -1.50 4.49
CA ASP A 71 14.38 -0.12 4.17
C ASP A 71 13.39 0.42 3.12
N MET A 72 12.87 1.63 3.35
CA MET A 72 11.87 2.25 2.48
C MET A 72 12.45 2.56 1.10
N ALA A 73 13.66 3.13 1.03
CA ALA A 73 14.26 3.57 -0.22
C ALA A 73 14.59 2.38 -1.14
N ALA A 74 15.11 1.28 -0.58
CA ALA A 74 15.34 0.05 -1.32
C ALA A 74 14.02 -0.57 -1.84
N LEU A 75 12.99 -0.60 -1.01
CA LEU A 75 11.66 -1.10 -1.39
C LEU A 75 11.05 -0.27 -2.54
N THR A 76 11.10 1.05 -2.45
CA THR A 76 10.47 1.93 -3.44
C THR A 76 11.27 2.01 -4.74
N ALA A 77 12.61 1.87 -4.68
CA ALA A 77 13.44 1.76 -5.88
C ALA A 77 13.07 0.52 -6.70
N GLU A 78 12.97 -0.65 -6.07
CA GLU A 78 12.58 -1.88 -6.76
C GLU A 78 11.14 -1.82 -7.28
N LEU A 79 10.20 -1.32 -6.46
CA LEU A 79 8.81 -1.17 -6.88
C LEU A 79 8.63 -0.17 -8.02
N ALA A 80 9.41 0.92 -8.06
CA ALA A 80 9.36 1.87 -9.17
C ALA A 80 9.74 1.20 -10.49
N GLU A 81 10.80 0.38 -10.49
CA GLU A 81 11.20 -0.38 -11.67
C GLU A 81 10.11 -1.37 -12.11
N VAL A 82 9.49 -2.08 -11.17
CA VAL A 82 8.39 -3.02 -11.44
C VAL A 82 7.18 -2.31 -12.04
N ILE A 83 6.74 -1.21 -11.42
CA ILE A 83 5.58 -0.43 -11.86
C ILE A 83 5.80 0.12 -13.26
N LEU A 84 6.96 0.71 -13.53
CA LEU A 84 7.27 1.27 -14.85
C LEU A 84 7.41 0.19 -15.91
N ALA A 85 8.02 -0.95 -15.58
CA ALA A 85 8.17 -2.08 -16.50
C ALA A 85 6.83 -2.76 -16.81
N ASP A 86 5.93 -2.90 -15.84
CA ASP A 86 4.59 -3.46 -16.07
C ASP A 86 3.71 -2.45 -16.80
N ALA A 87 3.72 -1.16 -16.39
CA ALA A 87 2.86 -0.12 -16.94
C ALA A 87 3.12 0.14 -18.43
N GLU A 88 4.37 0.12 -18.86
CA GLU A 88 4.79 0.49 -20.22
C GLU A 88 4.17 1.86 -20.59
N ASP A 89 3.37 1.93 -21.65
CA ASP A 89 2.71 3.17 -22.11
C ASP A 89 1.27 3.33 -21.57
N ARG A 90 0.78 2.39 -20.74
CA ARG A 90 -0.59 2.44 -20.22
C ARG A 90 -0.68 3.39 -19.02
N PRO A 91 -1.78 4.17 -18.90
CA PRO A 91 -2.01 4.98 -17.71
C PRO A 91 -2.09 4.07 -16.48
N TYR A 92 -1.50 4.54 -15.39
CA TYR A 92 -1.49 3.80 -14.14
C TYR A 92 -1.82 4.69 -12.95
N ALA A 93 -2.32 4.06 -11.90
CA ALA A 93 -2.57 4.67 -10.60
C ALA A 93 -2.03 3.73 -9.51
N VAL A 94 -1.83 4.28 -8.32
CA VAL A 94 -1.32 3.52 -7.18
C VAL A 94 -2.31 3.63 -6.03
N TYR A 95 -2.72 2.50 -5.48
CA TYR A 95 -3.49 2.41 -4.25
C TYR A 95 -2.60 1.88 -3.12
N GLY A 96 -2.69 2.47 -1.94
CA GLY A 96 -2.01 1.95 -0.75
C GLY A 96 -2.88 1.98 0.50
N HIS A 97 -2.80 0.93 1.33
CA HIS A 97 -3.45 0.90 2.64
C HIS A 97 -2.44 0.85 3.78
N SER A 98 -2.60 1.71 4.80
CA SER A 98 -1.73 1.77 5.99
C SER A 98 -0.26 1.95 5.59
N LEU A 99 0.65 1.01 5.88
CA LEU A 99 2.02 1.05 5.37
C LEU A 99 2.08 1.17 3.85
N GLY A 100 1.21 0.46 3.13
CA GLY A 100 1.14 0.53 1.67
C GLY A 100 0.84 1.92 1.15
N ALA A 101 0.17 2.79 1.91
CA ALA A 101 -0.04 4.19 1.53
C ALA A 101 1.26 5.01 1.57
N LEU A 102 2.11 4.80 2.57
CA LEU A 102 3.43 5.42 2.64
C LEU A 102 4.32 4.93 1.49
N VAL A 103 4.33 3.62 1.24
CA VAL A 103 5.08 3.02 0.12
C VAL A 103 4.57 3.54 -1.22
N ALA A 104 3.25 3.67 -1.40
CA ALA A 104 2.62 4.23 -2.59
C ALA A 104 3.04 5.68 -2.84
N PHE A 105 3.13 6.50 -1.79
CA PHE A 105 3.60 7.87 -1.92
C PHE A 105 5.09 7.95 -2.28
N GLU A 106 5.92 7.18 -1.59
CA GLU A 106 7.37 7.20 -1.79
C GLU A 106 7.80 6.55 -3.12
N VAL A 107 7.06 5.56 -3.63
CA VAL A 107 7.32 5.01 -4.96
C VAL A 107 7.03 6.05 -6.04
N LEU A 108 6.00 6.87 -5.90
CA LEU A 108 5.71 7.94 -6.85
C LEU A 108 6.77 9.06 -6.79
N ARG A 109 7.22 9.45 -5.60
CA ARG A 109 8.38 10.36 -5.45
C ARG A 109 9.66 9.77 -6.06
N THR A 110 9.84 8.46 -5.94
CA THR A 110 10.97 7.76 -6.55
C THR A 110 10.89 7.81 -8.06
N ILE A 111 9.72 7.53 -8.65
CA ILE A 111 9.46 7.60 -10.10
C ILE A 111 9.69 9.02 -10.63
N ASP A 112 9.17 10.03 -9.94
CA ASP A 112 9.37 11.44 -10.30
C ASP A 112 10.86 11.82 -10.31
N ARG A 113 11.60 11.47 -9.25
CA ARG A 113 13.04 11.74 -9.15
C ARG A 113 13.89 11.11 -10.25
N ILE A 114 13.46 9.97 -10.79
CA ILE A 114 14.15 9.30 -11.92
C ILE A 114 13.60 9.73 -13.29
N GLY A 115 12.68 10.69 -13.35
CA GLY A 115 12.09 11.21 -14.58
C GLY A 115 11.13 10.24 -15.27
N GLY A 116 10.53 9.30 -14.53
CA GLY A 116 9.55 8.38 -15.07
C GLY A 116 8.19 9.05 -15.32
N PRO A 117 7.32 8.45 -16.15
CA PRO A 117 5.98 8.96 -16.39
C PRO A 117 5.16 9.00 -15.09
N GLY A 118 4.54 10.14 -14.80
CA GLY A 118 3.68 10.30 -13.63
C GLY A 118 2.42 9.43 -13.70
N PRO A 119 1.85 9.02 -12.55
CA PRO A 119 0.59 8.30 -12.49
C PRO A 119 -0.59 9.23 -12.81
N ALA A 120 -1.71 8.62 -13.20
CA ALA A 120 -3.01 9.28 -13.29
C ALA A 120 -3.54 9.69 -11.91
N HIS A 121 -3.28 8.90 -10.87
CA HIS A 121 -3.86 9.11 -9.53
C HIS A 121 -3.09 8.38 -8.42
N LEU A 122 -3.11 8.95 -7.21
CA LEU A 122 -2.70 8.29 -5.97
C LEU A 122 -3.92 8.12 -5.05
N LEU A 123 -4.22 6.88 -4.67
CA LEU A 123 -5.27 6.56 -3.71
C LEU A 123 -4.64 6.01 -2.43
N ILE A 124 -5.01 6.57 -1.29
CA ILE A 124 -4.48 6.15 0.00
C ILE A 124 -5.61 5.87 0.98
N SER A 125 -5.36 5.00 1.95
CA SER A 125 -6.30 4.75 3.04
C SER A 125 -5.62 4.36 4.34
N GLY A 126 -6.30 4.64 5.46
CA GLY A 126 -5.86 4.21 6.79
C GLY A 126 -4.45 4.69 7.16
N CYS A 127 -4.03 5.84 6.65
CA CYS A 127 -2.68 6.36 6.84
C CYS A 127 -2.71 7.87 7.08
N ARG A 128 -2.10 8.29 8.18
CA ARG A 128 -1.82 9.71 8.47
C ARG A 128 -0.90 10.29 7.38
N ALA A 129 -1.03 11.57 7.08
CA ALA A 129 -0.11 12.22 6.15
C ALA A 129 1.33 12.21 6.71
N PRO A 130 2.35 11.83 5.91
CA PRO A 130 3.72 11.61 6.39
C PRO A 130 4.43 12.83 6.99
N HIS A 131 4.04 14.06 6.62
CA HIS A 131 4.62 15.28 7.17
C HIS A 131 4.12 15.62 8.58
N LEU A 132 3.04 14.96 9.04
CA LEU A 132 2.53 15.17 10.39
C LEU A 132 3.46 14.54 11.42
N PRO A 133 3.59 15.13 12.62
CA PRO A 133 4.27 14.48 13.74
C PRO A 133 3.66 13.10 14.02
N ALA A 134 4.51 12.16 14.44
CA ALA A 134 4.05 10.85 14.91
C ALA A 134 2.97 11.04 15.98
N SER A 135 1.85 10.33 15.86
CA SER A 135 0.80 10.40 16.88
C SER A 135 1.36 9.86 18.20
N GLY A 136 1.32 10.67 19.25
CA GLY A 136 1.71 10.23 20.61
C GLY A 136 0.85 9.08 21.15
N THR A 137 -0.23 8.73 20.45
CA THR A 137 -1.18 7.65 20.75
C THR A 137 -0.91 6.36 19.97
N GLY A 138 -0.05 6.40 18.95
CA GLY A 138 0.35 5.20 18.22
C GLY A 138 1.27 4.35 19.09
N VAL A 139 1.10 3.02 19.03
CA VAL A 139 2.14 2.13 19.55
C VAL A 139 3.42 2.49 18.78
N ARG A 140 4.41 3.06 19.47
CA ARG A 140 5.75 3.17 18.91
C ARG A 140 6.30 1.76 18.89
N LEU A 141 6.06 1.07 17.78
CA LEU A 141 6.42 -0.33 17.65
C LEU A 141 7.94 -0.37 17.65
N GLU A 142 8.54 -0.94 18.68
CA GLU A 142 9.99 -1.06 18.76
C GLU A 142 10.45 -2.25 17.90
N ARG A 143 11.67 -2.15 17.34
CA ARG A 143 12.25 -3.22 16.50
C ARG A 143 12.25 -4.58 17.20
N ASP A 144 12.38 -4.58 18.51
CA ASP A 144 12.51 -5.78 19.35
C ASP A 144 11.23 -6.12 20.11
N MET A 145 10.07 -5.68 19.62
CA MET A 145 8.79 -6.05 20.24
C MET A 145 8.66 -7.55 20.43
N SER A 146 8.17 -7.91 21.62
CA SER A 146 7.77 -9.29 21.89
C SER A 146 6.63 -9.69 20.96
N GLN A 147 6.56 -10.97 20.65
CA GLN A 147 5.47 -11.54 19.86
C GLN A 147 4.10 -11.16 20.44
N ASP A 148 3.94 -11.22 21.76
CA ASP A 148 2.68 -10.87 22.44
C ASP A 148 2.26 -9.42 22.19
N ARG A 149 3.22 -8.50 22.11
CA ARG A 149 2.95 -7.10 21.81
C ARG A 149 2.54 -6.90 20.34
N ILE A 150 3.12 -7.67 19.41
CA ILE A 150 2.68 -7.69 18.00
C ILE A 150 1.27 -8.25 17.90
N VAL A 151 0.97 -9.36 18.58
CA VAL A 151 -0.38 -9.97 18.59
C VAL A 151 -1.41 -9.01 19.19
N ALA A 152 -1.09 -8.36 20.30
CA ALA A 152 -1.99 -7.36 20.91
C ALA A 152 -2.24 -6.17 19.97
N TRP A 153 -1.22 -5.72 19.24
CA TRP A 153 -1.36 -4.67 18.24
C TRP A 153 -2.23 -5.11 17.06
N LEU A 154 -1.99 -6.30 16.49
CA LEU A 154 -2.82 -6.86 15.41
C LEU A 154 -4.28 -7.00 15.84
N ARG A 155 -4.52 -7.50 17.05
CA ARG A 155 -5.87 -7.61 17.62
C ARG A 155 -6.55 -6.24 17.75
N GLY A 156 -5.81 -5.22 18.14
CA GLY A 156 -6.32 -3.85 18.25
C GLY A 156 -6.61 -3.17 16.91
N LEU A 157 -5.89 -3.52 15.85
CA LEU A 157 -6.18 -3.01 14.50
C LEU A 157 -7.39 -3.70 13.84
N GLY A 158 -7.68 -4.95 14.23
CA GLY A 158 -8.62 -5.80 13.51
C GLY A 158 -7.98 -6.43 12.26
N GLY A 159 -8.80 -6.97 11.36
CA GLY A 159 -8.34 -7.55 10.08
C GLY A 159 -7.64 -8.90 10.15
N THR A 160 -7.12 -9.33 11.31
CA THR A 160 -6.59 -10.69 11.52
C THR A 160 -7.55 -11.51 12.39
N PRO A 161 -8.12 -12.63 11.90
CA PRO A 161 -9.03 -13.46 12.69
C PRO A 161 -8.36 -14.00 13.97
N GLU A 162 -9.11 -14.07 15.07
CA GLU A 162 -8.57 -14.58 16.36
C GLU A 162 -8.07 -16.02 16.24
N ALA A 163 -8.74 -16.86 15.45
CA ALA A 163 -8.29 -18.22 15.16
C ALA A 163 -6.86 -18.25 14.59
N PHE A 164 -6.51 -17.26 13.75
CA PHE A 164 -5.18 -17.12 13.17
C PHE A 164 -4.16 -16.59 14.19
N LEU A 165 -4.55 -15.61 15.02
CA LEU A 165 -3.70 -15.08 16.10
C LEU A 165 -3.39 -16.13 17.19
N SER A 166 -4.31 -17.07 17.40
CA SER A 166 -4.19 -18.13 18.39
C SER A 166 -3.43 -19.38 17.92
N ASP A 167 -3.22 -19.55 16.61
CA ASP A 167 -2.44 -20.67 16.05
C ASP A 167 -0.96 -20.25 15.87
N PRO A 168 -0.02 -20.82 16.64
CA PRO A 168 1.40 -20.46 16.54
C PRO A 168 2.00 -20.69 15.15
N ARG A 169 1.54 -21.70 14.41
CA ARG A 169 2.03 -21.98 13.05
C ARG A 169 1.53 -20.93 12.08
N ALA A 170 0.26 -20.57 12.18
CA ALA A 170 -0.34 -19.55 11.34
C ALA A 170 0.33 -18.18 11.61
N LEU A 171 0.46 -17.81 12.88
CA LEU A 171 1.13 -16.59 13.31
C LEU A 171 2.58 -16.53 12.82
N ALA A 172 3.33 -17.63 12.88
CA ALA A 172 4.72 -17.68 12.41
C ALA A 172 4.87 -17.30 10.91
N MET A 173 3.86 -17.56 10.08
CA MET A 173 3.89 -17.20 8.66
C MET A 173 3.86 -15.68 8.42
N ILE A 174 3.27 -14.91 9.34
CA ILE A 174 3.13 -13.45 9.19
C ILE A 174 4.07 -12.65 10.10
N LEU A 175 4.62 -13.26 11.15
CA LEU A 175 5.47 -12.54 12.11
C LEU A 175 6.75 -11.97 11.48
N ALA A 176 7.46 -12.76 10.67
CA ALA A 176 8.68 -12.31 10.01
C ALA A 176 8.43 -11.13 9.05
N PRO A 177 7.47 -11.21 8.10
CA PRO A 177 7.18 -10.08 7.22
C PRO A 177 6.61 -8.88 7.99
N ILE A 178 5.77 -9.09 9.02
CA ILE A 178 5.30 -7.98 9.87
C ILE A 178 6.48 -7.28 10.54
N ARG A 179 7.43 -8.02 11.15
CA ARG A 179 8.61 -7.40 11.78
C ARG A 179 9.40 -6.56 10.77
N ALA A 180 9.62 -7.07 9.57
CA ALA A 180 10.33 -6.34 8.52
C ALA A 180 9.57 -5.07 8.08
N ASP A 181 8.27 -5.19 7.81
CA ASP A 181 7.39 -4.07 7.44
C ASP A 181 7.33 -3.01 8.56
N LEU A 182 7.37 -3.43 9.83
CA LEU A 182 7.47 -2.52 10.96
C LEU A 182 8.82 -1.81 11.03
N VAL A 183 9.93 -2.48 10.68
CA VAL A 183 11.22 -1.79 10.54
C VAL A 183 11.12 -0.68 9.50
N VAL A 184 10.56 -0.97 8.32
CA VAL A 184 10.32 0.05 7.27
C VAL A 184 9.49 1.21 7.79
N LYS A 185 8.36 0.92 8.44
CA LYS A 185 7.44 1.95 8.97
C LYS A 185 8.09 2.82 10.05
N ASN A 186 8.85 2.21 10.96
CA ASN A 186 9.39 2.90 12.14
C ASN A 186 10.68 3.66 11.85
N SER A 187 11.47 3.21 10.86
CA SER A 187 12.65 3.92 10.38
C SER A 187 12.29 5.04 9.41
N TYR A 188 11.10 4.99 8.79
CA TYR A 188 10.64 6.01 7.87
C TYR A 188 10.67 7.41 8.51
N ARG A 189 11.29 8.34 7.79
CA ARG A 189 11.29 9.77 8.09
C ARG A 189 10.85 10.47 6.83
N TYR A 190 9.81 11.29 6.94
CA TYR A 190 9.41 12.14 5.85
C TYR A 190 10.52 13.15 5.56
N ASP A 191 11.02 13.12 4.33
CA ASP A 191 11.95 14.11 3.81
C ASP A 191 11.15 15.19 3.07
N PRO A 192 11.10 16.45 3.56
CA PRO A 192 10.33 17.51 2.93
C PRO A 192 10.76 17.75 1.48
N ALA A 193 9.79 17.72 0.57
CA ALA A 193 9.97 18.05 -0.84
C ALA A 193 8.73 18.78 -1.37
N PRO A 194 8.80 19.37 -2.58
CA PRO A 194 7.63 19.91 -3.24
C PRO A 194 6.49 18.87 -3.29
N PRO A 195 5.22 19.30 -3.13
CA PRO A 195 4.06 18.42 -3.28
C PRO A 195 4.01 17.80 -4.69
N LEU A 196 3.43 16.60 -4.81
CA LEU A 196 3.25 15.93 -6.10
C LEU A 196 2.27 16.70 -7.00
N GLU A 197 2.42 16.60 -8.32
CA GLU A 197 1.40 17.10 -9.26
C GLU A 197 0.22 16.12 -9.44
N VAL A 198 0.32 14.95 -8.79
CA VAL A 198 -0.61 13.82 -8.92
C VAL A 198 -1.88 14.07 -8.10
N PRO A 199 -3.10 13.90 -8.66
CA PRO A 199 -4.33 13.93 -7.89
C PRO A 199 -4.35 12.88 -6.77
N ILE A 200 -4.85 13.25 -5.59
CA ILE A 200 -4.92 12.36 -4.42
C ILE A 200 -6.37 12.10 -4.01
N THR A 201 -6.72 10.84 -3.78
CA THR A 201 -7.93 10.46 -3.06
C THR A 201 -7.58 9.76 -1.76
N ALA A 202 -7.96 10.36 -0.64
CA ALA A 202 -7.67 9.87 0.69
C ALA A 202 -8.93 9.27 1.35
N LEU A 203 -8.84 8.03 1.83
CA LEU A 203 -9.95 7.32 2.49
C LEU A 203 -9.62 7.12 3.98
N ALA A 204 -10.37 7.81 4.84
CA ALA A 204 -10.35 7.62 6.29
C ALA A 204 -11.42 6.61 6.73
N SER A 205 -11.33 6.13 7.96
CA SER A 205 -12.42 5.40 8.62
C SER A 205 -12.84 6.10 9.91
N THR A 206 -14.10 5.95 10.33
CA THR A 206 -14.64 6.62 11.52
C THR A 206 -13.93 6.25 12.81
N ASP A 207 -13.55 4.98 12.94
CA ASP A 207 -13.05 4.39 14.19
C ASP A 207 -11.62 3.83 14.00
N ASP A 208 -10.84 4.38 13.06
CA ASP A 208 -9.46 3.97 12.84
C ASP A 208 -8.55 4.47 13.99
N PRO A 209 -7.96 3.56 14.81
CA PRO A 209 -7.10 3.96 15.92
C PRO A 209 -5.72 4.46 15.47
N GLN A 210 -5.35 4.32 14.19
CA GLN A 210 -4.07 4.74 13.64
C GLN A 210 -4.16 6.06 12.87
N ALA A 211 -5.29 6.35 12.24
CA ALA A 211 -5.43 7.47 11.32
C ALA A 211 -6.82 8.11 11.38
N ASP A 212 -6.97 9.11 12.25
CA ASP A 212 -8.18 9.92 12.32
C ASP A 212 -8.43 10.70 11.01
N ALA A 213 -9.68 11.10 10.78
CA ALA A 213 -10.08 11.78 9.55
C ALA A 213 -9.32 13.09 9.27
N ALA A 214 -8.90 13.82 10.30
CA ALA A 214 -8.13 15.05 10.12
C ALA A 214 -6.72 14.76 9.60
N SER A 215 -6.07 13.75 10.18
CA SER A 215 -4.73 13.32 9.80
C SER A 215 -4.66 12.68 8.41
N VAL A 216 -5.73 11.99 7.99
CA VAL A 216 -5.90 11.51 6.61
C VAL A 216 -6.22 12.68 5.68
N GLY A 217 -7.03 13.65 6.12
CA GLY A 217 -7.37 14.84 5.35
C GLY A 217 -6.15 15.73 5.03
N ALA A 218 -5.09 15.68 5.85
CA ALA A 218 -3.85 16.42 5.64
C ALA A 218 -3.05 15.97 4.40
N TRP A 219 -3.37 14.82 3.79
CA TRP A 219 -2.76 14.42 2.51
C TRP A 219 -2.98 15.44 1.39
N ARG A 220 -3.96 16.34 1.52
CA ARG A 220 -4.15 17.49 0.62
C ARG A 220 -2.93 18.40 0.51
N GLU A 221 -2.07 18.44 1.53
CA GLU A 221 -0.86 19.27 1.57
C GLU A 221 0.31 18.63 0.79
N LEU A 222 0.16 17.38 0.35
CA LEU A 222 1.18 16.61 -0.36
C LEU A 222 0.93 16.53 -1.87
N THR A 223 -0.05 17.30 -2.38
CA THR A 223 -0.29 17.47 -3.81
C THR A 223 -0.66 18.90 -4.17
N VAL A 224 -0.25 19.36 -5.36
CA VAL A 224 -0.81 20.57 -6.01
C VAL A 224 -1.97 20.23 -6.95
N GLY A 225 -2.22 18.94 -7.20
CA GLY A 225 -3.35 18.43 -7.95
C GLY A 225 -4.66 18.43 -7.15
N ARG A 226 -5.72 17.87 -7.74
CA ARG A 226 -7.01 17.74 -7.04
C ARG A 226 -6.85 16.78 -5.87
N CYS A 227 -7.41 17.15 -4.71
CA CYS A 227 -7.48 16.27 -3.55
C CYS A 227 -8.94 16.05 -3.13
N ALA A 228 -9.32 14.79 -2.93
CA ALA A 228 -10.61 14.41 -2.34
C ALA A 228 -10.38 13.57 -1.07
N THR A 229 -11.23 13.75 -0.07
CA THR A 229 -11.22 12.94 1.15
C THR A 229 -12.59 12.32 1.37
N HIS A 230 -12.62 11.02 1.67
CA HIS A 230 -13.82 10.27 1.99
C HIS A 230 -13.64 9.58 3.35
N THR A 231 -14.73 9.39 4.09
CA THR A 231 -14.71 8.67 5.36
C THR A 231 -15.69 7.51 5.28
N LEU A 232 -15.22 6.30 5.59
CA LEU A 232 -16.02 5.08 5.63
C LEU A 232 -16.35 4.69 7.08
N PRO A 233 -17.53 4.09 7.35
CA PRO A 233 -17.85 3.58 8.67
C PRO A 233 -17.05 2.32 8.98
N GLY A 234 -16.39 2.29 10.15
CA GLY A 234 -15.65 1.15 10.67
C GLY A 234 -14.24 1.48 11.16
N GLY A 235 -13.47 0.44 11.45
CA GLY A 235 -12.10 0.54 11.98
C GLY A 235 -11.02 0.68 10.89
N HIS A 236 -9.79 0.30 11.24
CA HIS A 236 -8.63 0.41 10.34
C HIS A 236 -8.86 -0.30 8.99
N PHE A 237 -9.49 -1.47 8.99
CA PHE A 237 -9.74 -2.28 7.79
C PHE A 237 -11.10 -2.03 7.12
N ALA A 238 -11.82 -0.96 7.49
CA ALA A 238 -13.14 -0.64 6.92
C ALA A 238 -13.13 -0.53 5.39
N VAL A 239 -12.01 -0.14 4.78
CA VAL A 239 -11.89 -0.08 3.31
C VAL A 239 -12.07 -1.43 2.62
N PHE A 240 -11.74 -2.53 3.30
CA PHE A 240 -11.98 -3.89 2.81
C PHE A 240 -13.36 -4.41 3.20
N GLU A 241 -13.81 -4.10 4.41
CA GLU A 241 -15.14 -4.49 4.92
C GLU A 241 -16.27 -3.81 4.13
N GLN A 242 -16.05 -2.56 3.70
CA GLN A 242 -16.92 -1.74 2.88
C GLN A 242 -16.50 -1.76 1.40
N ALA A 243 -16.06 -2.93 0.89
CA ALA A 243 -15.46 -3.06 -0.44
C ALA A 243 -16.27 -2.37 -1.55
N GLU A 244 -17.60 -2.52 -1.58
CA GLU A 244 -18.44 -1.89 -2.60
C GLU A 244 -18.31 -0.35 -2.59
N ALA A 245 -18.41 0.27 -1.42
CA ALA A 245 -18.27 1.73 -1.29
C ALA A 245 -16.86 2.19 -1.66
N THR A 246 -15.83 1.44 -1.23
CA THR A 246 -14.43 1.69 -1.58
C THR A 246 -14.22 1.65 -3.09
N LEU A 247 -14.69 0.59 -3.76
CA LEU A 247 -14.55 0.43 -5.20
C LEU A 247 -15.32 1.50 -5.98
N GLN A 248 -16.49 1.93 -5.51
CA GLN A 248 -17.20 3.06 -6.12
C GLN A 248 -16.42 4.37 -6.04
N ILE A 249 -15.76 4.65 -4.92
CA ILE A 249 -14.89 5.82 -4.76
C ILE A 249 -13.70 5.72 -5.72
N ILE A 250 -13.01 4.58 -5.74
CA ILE A 250 -11.85 4.32 -6.62
C ILE A 250 -12.26 4.50 -8.09
N HIS A 251 -13.36 3.88 -8.51
CA HIS A 251 -13.84 3.96 -9.88
C HIS A 251 -14.17 5.40 -10.28
N ARG A 252 -14.78 6.21 -9.40
CA ARG A 252 -15.05 7.63 -9.70
C ARG A 252 -13.78 8.46 -9.82
N ALA A 253 -12.76 8.17 -9.00
CA ALA A 253 -11.49 8.87 -9.04
C ALA A 253 -10.69 8.56 -10.31
N LEU A 254 -10.79 7.34 -10.83
CA LEU A 254 -10.06 6.87 -12.01
C LEU A 254 -10.81 7.03 -13.33
N ARG A 255 -11.98 7.67 -13.33
CA ARG A 255 -12.69 8.01 -14.58
C ARG A 255 -11.95 9.13 -15.31
N PRO A 256 -11.82 9.04 -16.65
CA PRO A 256 -11.28 10.11 -17.48
C PRO A 256 -12.04 11.43 -17.33
#